data_AF-U3AP88-F1
#
_entry.id   AF-U3AP88-F1
#
_cell.length_a   1.000
_cell.length_b   1.000
_cell.length_c   1.000
_cell.angle_alpha   90.00
_cell.angle_beta   90.00
_cell.angle_gamma   90.00
#
_symmetry.space_group_name_H-M   'P 1'
#
loop_
_entity.id
_entity.type
_entity.pdbx_description
1 polymer ?
#
loop_
_entity_poly.entity_id
_entity_poly.type
_entity_poly.pdbx_seq_one_letter_code
_entity_poly.pdbx_strand_id
1 'polypeptide(L)'
;MYKDFFGFTELPFSIVPNPRYLYLSQRHKEAITHLKAGLGEGGGFAMLTGEVGTGKTTVAKVMLANLDQNTKAGLILNPTFSSQDLLEAICDEFDIDYPQNATPKQLHQAIYAYLQDNYQQGLQTLLVIDEAQHLAADVLEQLRLLTNLETETTKLLKVLLVGQPELQRLLQTTQLRQLAQRITGRYHLLPLDDKETADYITFRLHTAGGEQPLFDRASTKLIAKYSHGIPRLINLICDKSLNLSFYQGHTDIDRNTVYQACEEVMQFQADIYQQGSTSAPLKWPAWGTASLGVLAALGLGWLMVQNMPLTPQTATPAAIQVAEEKQALPETPAVVVSPPIQNNHLTEEQRNVLLAQPHSHLAVRELYQQWGYESSVRDNLCLSDAQSTMLCQRKMTTWPMLVAQNRPVILELNYQGQIGYVVLYAIGDSKVEVLNGQQRLRLPTSWLKPLWQGNIIELWQAPLRETLRLDMEGPAIEVLDQLLALAVNEPPLGTDTFDSLIKERVQLFQRWQGLDVDGIAGKQTLDRLQQNVQLNAPLLGMINEENL
;
A
#
# COMPACT_ATOMS: atom_id res chain seq x y z
N MET A 1 -24.09 -14.39 -24.81
CA MET A 1 -24.78 -13.09 -24.94
C MET A 1 -23.99 -12.16 -25.84
N TYR A 2 -22.94 -11.44 -25.37
CA TYR A 2 -22.15 -10.62 -26.31
C TYR A 2 -21.28 -11.46 -27.27
N LYS A 3 -20.80 -12.63 -26.82
CA LYS A 3 -19.97 -13.54 -27.65
C LYS A 3 -20.58 -13.79 -29.02
N ASP A 4 -21.85 -14.19 -29.04
CA ASP A 4 -22.57 -14.55 -30.26
C ASP A 4 -22.94 -13.31 -31.07
N PHE A 5 -23.23 -12.18 -30.40
CA PHE A 5 -23.54 -10.90 -31.03
C PHE A 5 -22.35 -10.34 -31.84
N PHE A 6 -21.13 -10.44 -31.30
CA PHE A 6 -19.90 -10.01 -31.99
C PHE A 6 -19.28 -11.12 -32.86
N GLY A 7 -19.91 -12.29 -32.96
CA GLY A 7 -19.42 -13.41 -33.79
C GLY A 7 -18.15 -14.09 -33.27
N PHE A 8 -17.82 -13.96 -31.99
CA PHE A 8 -16.65 -14.63 -31.42
C PHE A 8 -16.89 -16.11 -31.20
N THR A 9 -15.83 -16.92 -31.36
CA THR A 9 -15.86 -18.35 -31.00
C THR A 9 -15.83 -18.57 -29.48
N GLU A 10 -15.17 -17.66 -28.75
CA GLU A 10 -15.00 -17.68 -27.29
C GLU A 10 -14.84 -16.24 -26.76
N LEU A 11 -14.84 -16.05 -25.44
CA LEU A 11 -14.75 -14.72 -24.85
C LEU A 11 -13.30 -14.18 -24.94
N PRO A 12 -13.04 -13.08 -25.68
CA PRO A 12 -11.68 -12.60 -25.93
C PRO A 12 -10.96 -12.11 -24.67
N PHE A 13 -11.69 -11.60 -23.68
CA PHE A 13 -11.12 -10.94 -22.51
C PHE A 13 -11.29 -11.71 -21.19
N SER A 14 -11.51 -13.02 -21.26
CA SER A 14 -11.55 -13.88 -20.05
C SER A 14 -10.24 -13.78 -19.26
N ILE A 15 -10.37 -13.67 -17.93
CA ILE A 15 -9.23 -13.61 -16.99
C ILE A 15 -8.70 -15.02 -16.68
N VAL A 16 -9.46 -16.06 -17.05
CA VAL A 16 -9.03 -17.45 -16.87
C VAL A 16 -7.79 -17.72 -17.72
N PRO A 17 -6.70 -18.27 -17.14
CA PRO A 17 -5.47 -18.52 -17.87
C PRO A 17 -5.69 -19.51 -19.03
N ASN A 18 -5.46 -19.07 -20.27
CA ASN A 18 -5.47 -19.92 -21.45
C ASN A 18 -4.18 -19.68 -22.27
N PRO A 19 -3.37 -20.72 -22.54
CA PRO A 19 -2.11 -20.58 -23.29
C PRO A 19 -2.26 -19.96 -24.68
N ARG A 20 -3.42 -20.11 -25.34
CA ARG A 20 -3.68 -19.50 -26.66
C ARG A 20 -3.68 -17.97 -26.62
N TYR A 21 -4.04 -17.39 -25.49
CA TYR A 21 -4.12 -15.95 -25.29
C TYR A 21 -2.83 -15.36 -24.71
N LEU A 22 -1.73 -16.10 -24.81
CA LEU A 22 -0.45 -15.66 -24.30
C LEU A 22 0.21 -14.67 -25.26
N TYR A 23 0.06 -13.38 -24.97
CA TYR A 23 0.73 -12.32 -25.70
C TYR A 23 2.11 -12.04 -25.12
N LEU A 24 3.16 -12.30 -25.89
CA LEU A 24 4.54 -11.99 -25.51
C LEU A 24 4.97 -10.64 -26.05
N SER A 25 4.72 -9.58 -25.27
CA SER A 25 5.28 -8.27 -25.56
C SER A 25 6.83 -8.28 -25.51
N GLN A 26 7.45 -7.21 -26.01
CA GLN A 26 8.90 -7.09 -26.01
C GLN A 26 9.48 -7.18 -24.59
N ARG A 27 8.81 -6.55 -23.62
CA ARG A 27 9.18 -6.59 -22.19
C ARG A 27 9.16 -8.01 -21.62
N HIS A 28 8.19 -8.83 -22.01
CA HIS A 28 8.13 -10.23 -21.57
C HIS A 28 9.32 -11.04 -22.12
N LYS A 29 9.71 -10.82 -23.38
CA LYS A 29 10.86 -11.50 -24.00
C LYS A 29 12.19 -11.08 -23.34
N GLU A 30 12.32 -9.80 -23.04
CA GLU A 30 13.46 -9.26 -22.28
C GLU A 30 13.51 -9.86 -20.88
N ALA A 31 12.38 -9.92 -20.16
CA ALA A 31 12.30 -10.55 -18.86
C ALA A 31 12.82 -12.00 -18.90
N ILE A 32 12.32 -12.81 -19.83
CA ILE A 32 12.76 -14.21 -19.99
C ILE A 32 14.28 -14.28 -20.25
N THR A 33 14.80 -13.40 -21.11
CA THR A 33 16.21 -13.38 -21.47
C THR A 33 17.09 -13.02 -20.26
N HIS A 34 16.71 -11.98 -19.51
CA HIS A 34 17.42 -11.57 -18.29
C HIS A 34 17.36 -12.63 -17.18
N LEU A 35 16.21 -13.26 -16.99
CA LEU A 35 16.05 -14.32 -16.00
C LEU A 35 16.86 -15.57 -16.37
N LYS A 36 16.84 -15.99 -17.65
CA LYS A 36 17.65 -17.11 -18.14
C LYS A 36 19.15 -16.83 -17.98
N ALA A 37 19.61 -15.63 -18.31
CA ALA A 37 21.00 -15.22 -18.08
C ALA A 37 21.35 -15.24 -16.58
N GLY A 38 20.45 -14.74 -15.73
CA GLY A 38 20.64 -14.73 -14.27
C GLY A 38 20.67 -16.13 -13.65
N LEU A 39 19.94 -17.08 -14.21
CA LEU A 39 19.92 -18.50 -13.82
C LEU A 39 20.95 -19.34 -14.60
N GLY A 40 21.85 -18.71 -15.36
CA GLY A 40 22.90 -19.38 -16.14
C GLY A 40 24.01 -19.98 -15.29
N GLU A 41 25.18 -20.18 -15.88
CA GLU A 41 26.35 -20.74 -15.18
C GLU A 41 26.80 -19.81 -14.03
N GLY A 42 26.77 -20.32 -12.80
CA GLY A 42 27.13 -19.60 -11.57
C GLY A 42 25.97 -18.89 -10.84
N GLY A 43 24.79 -18.76 -11.48
CA GLY A 43 23.63 -18.09 -10.89
C GLY A 43 22.72 -19.04 -10.10
N GLY A 44 22.51 -18.76 -8.81
CA GLY A 44 21.60 -19.53 -7.94
C GLY A 44 20.21 -18.91 -7.74
N PHE A 45 20.07 -17.61 -7.94
CA PHE A 45 18.81 -16.88 -7.76
C PHE A 45 18.52 -15.90 -8.89
N ALA A 46 17.27 -15.90 -9.33
CA ALA A 46 16.71 -14.80 -10.10
C ALA A 46 15.39 -14.32 -9.48
N MET A 47 15.03 -13.08 -9.80
CA MET A 47 13.84 -12.43 -9.29
C MET A 47 13.10 -11.73 -10.42
N LEU A 48 11.81 -12.03 -10.52
CA LEU A 48 10.85 -11.34 -11.36
C LEU A 48 9.85 -10.61 -10.47
N THR A 49 9.78 -9.29 -10.60
CA THR A 49 8.82 -8.46 -9.87
C THR A 49 7.95 -7.67 -10.83
N GLY A 50 6.86 -7.09 -10.36
CA GLY A 50 5.96 -6.29 -11.19
C GLY A 50 4.62 -6.09 -10.52
N GLU A 51 3.87 -5.10 -10.96
CA GLU A 51 2.52 -4.80 -10.45
C GLU A 51 1.56 -5.97 -10.63
N VAL A 52 0.46 -5.98 -9.87
CA VAL A 52 -0.57 -7.01 -9.99
C VAL A 52 -1.15 -7.00 -11.40
N GLY A 53 -1.27 -8.18 -12.02
CA GLY A 53 -1.85 -8.31 -13.36
C GLY A 53 -0.95 -7.90 -14.54
N THR A 54 0.33 -7.61 -14.32
CA THR A 54 1.33 -7.29 -15.38
C THR A 54 1.75 -8.48 -16.23
N GLY A 55 1.43 -9.72 -15.84
CA GLY A 55 1.81 -10.92 -16.57
C GLY A 55 3.01 -11.70 -16.00
N LYS A 56 3.37 -11.48 -14.72
CA LYS A 56 4.45 -12.21 -14.05
C LYS A 56 4.32 -13.74 -14.13
N THR A 57 3.17 -14.29 -13.73
CA THR A 57 2.87 -15.71 -13.84
C THR A 57 2.88 -16.21 -15.28
N THR A 58 2.52 -15.35 -16.25
CA THR A 58 2.62 -15.63 -17.68
C THR A 58 4.08 -15.83 -18.09
N VAL A 59 4.99 -14.94 -17.66
CA VAL A 59 6.44 -15.09 -17.90
C VAL A 59 6.96 -16.38 -17.29
N ALA A 60 6.60 -16.68 -16.05
CA ALA A 60 7.03 -17.90 -15.36
C ALA A 60 6.57 -19.16 -16.11
N LYS A 61 5.30 -19.23 -16.50
CA LYS A 61 4.75 -20.34 -17.29
C LYS A 61 5.44 -20.51 -18.64
N VAL A 62 5.73 -19.42 -19.34
CA VAL A 62 6.44 -19.46 -20.64
C VAL A 62 7.87 -19.92 -20.44
N MET A 63 8.52 -19.47 -19.37
CA MET A 63 9.86 -19.90 -19.04
C MET A 63 9.89 -21.41 -18.77
N LEU A 64 8.97 -21.92 -17.95
CA LEU A 64 8.81 -23.34 -17.64
C LEU A 64 8.50 -24.19 -18.89
N ALA A 65 7.61 -23.71 -19.76
CA ALA A 65 7.26 -24.41 -21.01
C ALA A 65 8.40 -24.44 -22.04
N ASN A 66 9.37 -23.52 -21.94
CA ASN A 66 10.53 -23.42 -22.83
C ASN A 66 11.84 -23.76 -22.10
N LEU A 67 11.76 -24.59 -21.06
CA LEU A 67 12.94 -25.22 -20.46
C LEU A 67 13.50 -26.28 -21.38
N ASP A 68 14.81 -26.46 -21.31
CA ASP A 68 15.51 -27.56 -21.95
C ASP A 68 15.19 -28.89 -21.26
N GLN A 69 15.36 -29.99 -21.99
CA GLN A 69 15.09 -31.35 -21.48
C GLN A 69 15.96 -31.72 -20.27
N ASN A 70 17.05 -30.98 -20.04
CA ASN A 70 17.98 -31.20 -18.95
C ASN A 70 17.62 -30.37 -17.70
N THR A 71 16.44 -29.75 -17.63
CA THR A 71 15.99 -29.02 -16.43
C THR A 71 14.75 -29.66 -15.82
N LYS A 72 14.84 -30.06 -14.56
CA LYS A 72 13.70 -30.41 -13.70
C LYS A 72 13.20 -29.16 -13.00
N ALA A 73 11.92 -28.85 -13.15
CA ALA A 73 11.34 -27.67 -12.54
C ALA A 73 10.16 -27.98 -11.63
N GLY A 74 10.09 -27.27 -10.51
CA GLY A 74 8.97 -27.28 -9.58
C GLY A 74 8.38 -25.88 -9.41
N LEU A 75 7.07 -25.76 -9.22
CA LEU A 75 6.33 -24.52 -9.08
C LEU A 75 5.49 -24.46 -7.80
N ILE A 76 5.89 -23.60 -6.87
CA ILE A 76 5.12 -23.30 -5.65
C ILE A 76 4.33 -22.02 -5.88
N LEU A 77 2.99 -22.10 -5.91
CA LEU A 77 2.10 -20.94 -6.15
C LEU A 77 1.69 -20.20 -4.88
N ASN A 78 1.53 -20.93 -3.77
CA ASN A 78 1.07 -20.41 -2.49
C ASN A 78 2.12 -20.72 -1.43
N PRO A 79 3.18 -19.89 -1.34
CA PRO A 79 4.26 -20.14 -0.40
C PRO A 79 3.74 -20.22 1.03
N THR A 80 4.22 -21.23 1.76
CA THR A 80 3.79 -21.56 3.13
C THR A 80 4.47 -20.67 4.17
N PHE A 81 3.89 -20.60 5.38
CA PHE A 81 4.27 -19.62 6.40
C PHE A 81 5.46 -20.04 7.28
N SER A 82 5.87 -21.31 7.27
CA SER A 82 7.00 -21.79 8.06
C SER A 82 8.13 -22.39 7.22
N SER A 83 9.33 -22.41 7.81
CA SER A 83 10.53 -23.00 7.19
C SER A 83 10.37 -24.50 6.91
N GLN A 84 9.63 -25.23 7.75
CA GLN A 84 9.40 -26.66 7.57
C GLN A 84 8.41 -26.91 6.44
N ASP A 85 7.29 -26.17 6.42
CA ASP A 85 6.27 -26.32 5.38
C ASP A 85 6.84 -26.04 3.99
N LEU A 86 7.81 -25.12 3.86
CA LEU A 86 8.51 -24.89 2.59
C LEU A 86 9.28 -26.14 2.15
N LEU A 87 10.01 -26.78 3.06
CA LEU A 87 10.80 -27.97 2.74
C LEU A 87 9.89 -29.14 2.34
N GLU A 88 8.77 -29.32 3.05
CA GLU A 88 7.75 -30.32 2.70
C GLU A 88 7.16 -30.02 1.31
N ALA A 89 6.78 -28.76 1.04
CA ALA A 89 6.28 -28.35 -0.27
C ALA A 89 7.30 -28.57 -1.41
N ILE A 90 8.60 -28.38 -1.15
CA ILE A 90 9.66 -28.68 -2.13
C ILE A 90 9.74 -30.20 -2.37
N CYS A 91 9.68 -31.01 -1.31
CA CYS A 91 9.66 -32.47 -1.47
C CYS A 91 8.45 -32.92 -2.29
N ASP A 92 7.26 -32.44 -1.95
CA ASP A 92 6.03 -32.78 -2.66
C ASP A 92 6.07 -32.36 -4.14
N GLU A 93 6.54 -31.16 -4.44
CA GLU A 93 6.61 -30.63 -5.82
C GLU A 93 7.61 -31.40 -6.70
N PHE A 94 8.65 -32.00 -6.11
CA PHE A 94 9.63 -32.81 -6.82
C PHE A 94 9.41 -34.32 -6.67
N ASP A 95 8.28 -34.76 -6.10
CA ASP A 95 7.97 -36.17 -5.81
C ASP A 95 9.08 -36.87 -5.00
N ILE A 96 9.64 -36.20 -3.98
CA ILE A 96 10.69 -36.73 -3.12
C ILE A 96 10.06 -37.41 -1.90
N ASP A 97 10.38 -38.69 -1.68
CA ASP A 97 9.91 -39.42 -0.50
C ASP A 97 10.56 -38.94 0.80
N TYR A 98 9.75 -38.71 1.84
CA TYR A 98 10.22 -38.39 3.19
C TYR A 98 9.34 -39.02 4.29
N PRO A 99 9.87 -39.25 5.51
CA PRO A 99 9.09 -39.85 6.61
C PRO A 99 7.91 -38.99 7.08
N GLN A 100 6.83 -39.61 7.57
CA GLN A 100 5.77 -38.89 8.28
C GLN A 100 6.33 -38.20 9.54
N ASN A 101 6.00 -36.92 9.75
CA ASN A 101 6.60 -36.05 10.77
C ASN A 101 8.13 -35.89 10.63
N ALA A 102 8.62 -35.77 9.40
CA ALA A 102 10.03 -35.54 9.14
C ALA A 102 10.52 -34.26 9.83
N THR A 103 11.69 -34.37 10.47
CA THR A 103 12.40 -33.20 10.97
C THR A 103 12.94 -32.35 9.81
N PRO A 104 13.14 -31.03 9.99
CA PRO A 104 13.76 -30.18 8.97
C PRO A 104 15.09 -30.71 8.44
N LYS A 105 15.87 -31.39 9.30
CA LYS A 105 17.12 -32.05 8.91
C LYS A 105 16.89 -33.20 7.93
N GLN A 106 15.88 -34.03 8.16
CA GLN A 106 15.56 -35.15 7.28
C GLN A 106 15.07 -34.65 5.91
N LEU A 107 14.21 -33.63 5.90
CA LEU A 107 13.74 -32.99 4.66
C LEU A 107 14.92 -32.40 3.86
N HIS A 108 15.79 -31.64 4.52
CA HIS A 108 16.99 -31.09 3.89
C HIS A 108 17.89 -32.19 3.32
N GLN A 109 18.03 -33.32 4.02
CA GLN A 109 18.84 -34.44 3.55
C GLN A 109 18.23 -35.14 2.33
N ALA A 110 16.90 -35.29 2.30
CA ALA A 110 16.17 -35.84 1.16
C ALA A 110 16.30 -34.93 -0.08
N ILE A 111 16.09 -33.63 0.09
CA ILE A 111 16.27 -32.61 -0.97
C ILE A 111 17.71 -32.64 -1.48
N TYR A 112 18.71 -32.67 -0.59
CA TYR A 112 20.11 -32.72 -1.00
C TYR A 112 20.42 -33.96 -1.84
N ALA A 113 19.97 -35.15 -1.42
CA ALA A 113 20.18 -36.38 -2.16
C ALA A 113 19.55 -36.31 -3.57
N TYR A 114 18.32 -35.80 -3.68
CA TYR A 114 17.65 -35.59 -4.95
C TYR A 114 18.42 -34.62 -5.87
N LEU A 115 18.86 -33.48 -5.33
CA LEU A 115 19.63 -32.49 -6.10
C LEU A 115 20.97 -33.05 -6.59
N GLN A 116 21.62 -33.90 -5.79
CA GLN A 116 22.86 -34.58 -6.20
C GLN A 116 22.63 -35.62 -7.30
N ASP A 117 21.55 -36.40 -7.22
CA ASP A 117 21.20 -37.39 -8.24
C ASP A 117 20.91 -36.71 -9.59
N ASN A 118 20.09 -35.64 -9.58
CA ASN A 118 19.86 -34.81 -10.77
C ASN A 118 21.19 -34.32 -11.37
N TYR A 119 22.08 -33.78 -10.53
CA TYR A 119 23.38 -33.30 -11.00
C TYR A 119 24.24 -34.41 -11.62
N GLN A 120 24.28 -35.61 -11.02
CA GLN A 120 25.02 -36.75 -11.57
C GLN A 120 24.46 -37.21 -12.93
N GLN A 121 23.17 -37.01 -13.16
CA GLN A 121 22.50 -37.26 -14.44
C GLN A 121 22.65 -36.11 -15.44
N GLY A 122 23.34 -35.03 -15.07
CA GLY A 122 23.49 -33.82 -15.90
C GLY A 122 22.24 -32.94 -15.95
N LEU A 123 21.30 -33.14 -15.03
CA LEU A 123 20.07 -32.38 -14.89
C LEU A 123 20.25 -31.17 -13.96
N GLN A 124 19.65 -30.05 -14.33
CA GLN A 124 19.54 -28.86 -13.50
C GLN A 124 18.20 -28.86 -12.76
N THR A 125 18.17 -28.33 -11.54
CA THR A 125 16.92 -28.21 -10.77
C THR A 125 16.55 -26.73 -10.62
N LEU A 126 15.35 -26.37 -11.08
CA LEU A 126 14.78 -25.02 -10.99
C LEU A 126 13.54 -25.02 -10.08
N LEU A 127 13.58 -24.27 -8.99
CA LEU A 127 12.42 -24.01 -8.15
C LEU A 127 11.85 -22.63 -8.48
N VAL A 128 10.59 -22.57 -8.89
CA VAL A 128 9.85 -21.33 -9.10
C VAL A 128 8.91 -21.11 -7.93
N ILE A 129 8.97 -19.94 -7.30
CA ILE A 129 8.06 -19.57 -6.22
C ILE A 129 7.29 -18.33 -6.65
N ASP A 130 5.99 -18.48 -6.88
CA ASP A 130 5.08 -17.36 -7.17
C ASP A 130 4.58 -16.72 -5.87
N GLU A 131 4.13 -15.46 -5.97
CA GLU A 131 3.68 -14.65 -4.83
C GLU A 131 4.67 -14.60 -3.65
N ALA A 132 5.98 -14.61 -3.96
CA ALA A 132 7.07 -14.71 -2.97
C ALA A 132 7.14 -13.54 -1.97
N GLN A 133 6.41 -12.44 -2.18
CA GLN A 133 6.29 -11.37 -1.18
C GLN A 133 5.58 -11.81 0.12
N HIS A 134 4.87 -12.94 0.11
CA HIS A 134 4.22 -13.49 1.31
C HIS A 134 5.16 -14.36 2.15
N LEU A 135 6.34 -14.70 1.65
CA LEU A 135 7.34 -15.45 2.40
C LEU A 135 7.88 -14.62 3.57
N ALA A 136 7.97 -15.25 4.73
CA ALA A 136 8.67 -14.66 5.88
C ALA A 136 10.19 -14.62 5.64
N ALA A 137 10.87 -13.71 6.33
CA ALA A 137 12.31 -13.47 6.13
C ALA A 137 13.17 -14.69 6.51
N ASP A 138 12.77 -15.45 7.53
CA ASP A 138 13.41 -16.70 7.92
C ASP A 138 13.26 -17.80 6.86
N VAL A 139 12.11 -17.86 6.17
CA VAL A 139 11.87 -18.81 5.08
C VAL A 139 12.72 -18.46 3.84
N LEU A 140 12.83 -17.18 3.50
CA LEU A 140 13.76 -16.71 2.45
C LEU A 140 15.22 -17.02 2.80
N GLU A 141 15.58 -16.95 4.08
CA GLU A 141 16.91 -17.35 4.55
C GLU A 141 17.15 -18.86 4.41
N GLN A 142 16.13 -19.70 4.64
CA GLN A 142 16.24 -21.15 4.35
C GLN A 142 16.48 -21.42 2.87
N LEU A 143 15.81 -20.71 1.95
CA LEU A 143 16.11 -20.80 0.51
C LEU A 143 17.55 -20.39 0.21
N ARG A 144 18.06 -19.35 0.88
CA ARG A 144 19.47 -18.95 0.78
C ARG A 144 20.42 -20.08 1.19
N LEU A 145 20.05 -20.86 2.20
CA LEU A 145 20.84 -22.00 2.67
C LEU A 145 20.79 -23.18 1.68
N LEU A 146 19.62 -23.51 1.13
CA LEU A 146 19.49 -24.59 0.14
C LEU A 146 20.28 -24.32 -1.15
N THR A 147 20.38 -23.07 -1.58
CA THR A 147 21.21 -22.68 -2.73
C THR A 147 22.72 -22.63 -2.43
N ASN A 148 23.15 -22.87 -1.18
CA ASN A 148 24.56 -23.16 -0.88
C ASN A 148 24.98 -24.56 -1.36
N LEU A 149 24.03 -25.43 -1.67
CA LEU A 149 24.33 -26.76 -2.16
C LEU A 149 24.90 -26.62 -3.57
N GLU A 150 26.22 -26.70 -3.67
CA GLU A 150 27.00 -26.44 -4.88
C GLU A 150 28.14 -27.46 -5.04
N THR A 151 28.54 -27.69 -6.28
CA THR A 151 29.82 -28.32 -6.61
C THR A 151 30.89 -27.25 -6.75
N GLU A 152 32.14 -27.64 -7.03
CA GLU A 152 33.23 -26.68 -7.29
C GLU A 152 32.93 -25.68 -8.42
N THR A 153 31.95 -25.99 -9.29
CA THR A 153 31.68 -25.21 -10.51
C THR A 153 30.21 -24.80 -10.68
N THR A 154 29.25 -25.44 -10.01
CA THR A 154 27.82 -25.19 -10.28
C THR A 154 26.93 -25.28 -9.04
N LYS A 155 25.88 -24.45 -9.00
CA LYS A 155 24.78 -24.55 -8.03
C LYS A 155 23.88 -25.75 -8.37
N LEU A 156 23.55 -26.56 -7.37
CA LEU A 156 22.67 -27.72 -7.53
C LEU A 156 21.19 -27.33 -7.63
N LEU A 157 20.81 -26.24 -6.96
CA LEU A 157 19.47 -25.67 -6.97
C LEU A 157 19.50 -24.22 -7.47
N LYS A 158 18.64 -23.94 -8.44
CA LYS A 158 18.35 -22.59 -8.94
C LYS A 158 16.96 -22.17 -8.49
N VAL A 159 16.80 -20.93 -8.06
CA VAL A 159 15.52 -20.41 -7.55
C VAL A 159 15.09 -19.18 -8.33
N LEU A 160 13.86 -19.19 -8.86
CA LEU A 160 13.20 -18.04 -9.45
C LEU A 160 12.10 -17.55 -8.49
N LEU A 161 12.33 -16.38 -7.88
CA LEU A 161 11.32 -15.71 -7.06
C LEU A 161 10.46 -14.81 -7.95
N VAL A 162 9.16 -15.05 -7.95
CA VAL A 162 8.17 -14.23 -8.66
C VAL A 162 7.29 -13.56 -7.61
N GLY A 163 7.15 -12.24 -7.69
CA GLY A 163 6.38 -11.51 -6.69
C GLY A 163 6.06 -10.06 -7.04
N GLN A 164 5.48 -9.36 -6.08
CA GLN A 164 5.09 -7.96 -6.21
C GLN A 164 6.24 -7.02 -5.76
N PRO A 165 6.18 -5.69 -5.98
CA PRO A 165 7.25 -4.76 -5.56
C PRO A 165 7.61 -4.84 -4.07
N GLU A 166 6.69 -5.29 -3.22
CA GLU A 166 6.84 -5.65 -1.81
C GLU A 166 8.06 -6.56 -1.59
N LEU A 167 8.28 -7.54 -2.48
CA LEU A 167 9.40 -8.46 -2.40
C LEU A 167 10.75 -7.72 -2.52
N GLN A 168 10.83 -6.70 -3.38
CA GLN A 168 12.05 -5.89 -3.49
C GLN A 168 12.34 -5.15 -2.18
N ARG A 169 11.29 -4.57 -1.56
CA ARG A 169 11.39 -3.88 -0.27
C ARG A 169 11.82 -4.83 0.84
N LEU A 170 11.24 -6.04 0.85
CA LEU A 170 11.61 -7.10 1.81
C LEU A 170 13.09 -7.48 1.69
N LEU A 171 13.60 -7.67 0.46
CA LEU A 171 15.01 -8.01 0.21
C LEU A 171 15.99 -6.87 0.54
N GLN A 172 15.52 -5.62 0.64
CA GLN A 172 16.34 -4.47 1.06
C GLN A 172 16.52 -4.39 2.59
N THR A 173 15.81 -5.21 3.36
CA THR A 173 15.99 -5.28 4.81
C THR A 173 17.38 -5.78 5.19
N THR A 174 17.88 -5.35 6.35
CA THR A 174 19.21 -5.73 6.84
C THR A 174 19.38 -7.23 7.02
N GLN A 175 18.33 -7.94 7.43
CA GLN A 175 18.33 -9.39 7.62
C GLN A 175 18.50 -10.15 6.29
N LEU A 176 17.93 -9.68 5.18
CA LEU A 176 17.94 -10.36 3.89
C LEU A 176 19.00 -9.83 2.92
N ARG A 177 19.85 -8.91 3.36
CA ARG A 177 20.91 -8.31 2.54
C ARG A 177 21.81 -9.37 1.87
N GLN A 178 22.12 -10.46 2.57
CA GLN A 178 22.96 -11.54 2.03
C GLN A 178 22.26 -12.31 0.91
N LEU A 179 20.97 -12.61 1.06
CA LEU A 179 20.18 -13.23 0.00
C LEU A 179 20.09 -12.30 -1.20
N ALA A 180 19.79 -11.02 -0.97
CA ALA A 180 19.69 -10.03 -2.03
C ALA A 180 20.97 -9.99 -2.90
N GLN A 181 22.15 -10.03 -2.29
CA GLN A 181 23.43 -10.06 -3.02
C GLN A 181 23.64 -11.29 -3.91
N ARG A 182 22.94 -12.40 -3.63
CA ARG A 182 23.00 -13.63 -4.44
C ARG A 182 22.04 -13.64 -5.62
N ILE A 183 21.10 -12.69 -5.67
CA ILE A 183 20.18 -12.55 -6.80
C ILE A 183 20.93 -11.87 -7.95
N THR A 184 21.37 -12.69 -8.90
CA THR A 184 22.14 -12.30 -10.09
C THR A 184 21.22 -11.80 -11.21
N GLY A 185 20.04 -12.41 -11.35
CA GLY A 185 19.01 -11.99 -12.30
C GLY A 185 17.93 -11.15 -11.62
N ARG A 186 17.79 -9.88 -11.97
CA ARG A 186 16.65 -9.06 -11.52
C ARG A 186 15.94 -8.45 -12.71
N TYR A 187 14.64 -8.64 -12.79
CA TYR A 187 13.80 -7.96 -13.76
C TYR A 187 12.52 -7.45 -13.10
N HIS A 188 12.15 -6.22 -13.41
CA HIS A 188 10.90 -5.62 -12.98
C HIS A 188 10.00 -5.45 -14.21
N LEU A 189 8.95 -6.25 -14.28
CA LEU A 189 7.99 -6.26 -15.37
C LEU A 189 7.09 -5.03 -15.24
N LEU A 190 7.35 -4.07 -16.11
CA LEU A 190 6.56 -2.86 -16.24
C LEU A 190 5.25 -3.12 -17.01
N PRO A 191 4.20 -2.33 -16.79
CA PRO A 191 2.98 -2.37 -17.59
C PRO A 191 3.24 -2.13 -19.09
N LEU A 192 2.28 -2.48 -19.94
CA LEU A 192 2.37 -2.26 -21.39
C LEU A 192 2.30 -0.76 -21.72
N ASP A 193 3.03 -0.32 -22.75
CA ASP A 193 2.82 1.04 -23.27
C ASP A 193 1.56 1.15 -24.16
N ASP A 194 1.24 2.36 -24.64
CA ASP A 194 0.07 2.62 -25.48
C ASP A 194 0.03 1.75 -26.75
N LYS A 195 1.20 1.50 -27.37
CA LYS A 195 1.30 0.71 -28.59
C LYS A 195 1.14 -0.77 -28.26
N GLU A 196 1.87 -1.25 -27.25
CA GLU A 196 1.77 -2.62 -26.77
C GLU A 196 0.35 -2.96 -26.30
N THR A 197 -0.37 -2.00 -25.72
CA THR A 197 -1.78 -2.15 -25.32
C THR A 197 -2.69 -2.33 -26.53
N ALA A 198 -2.53 -1.53 -27.58
CA ALA A 198 -3.30 -1.68 -28.81
C ALA A 198 -3.04 -3.03 -29.49
N ASP A 199 -1.76 -3.43 -29.55
CA ASP A 199 -1.34 -4.72 -30.11
C ASP A 199 -1.90 -5.89 -29.28
N TYR A 200 -1.90 -5.78 -27.95
CA TYR A 200 -2.49 -6.76 -27.03
C TYR A 200 -4.00 -6.93 -27.22
N ILE A 201 -4.76 -5.83 -27.30
CA ILE A 201 -6.22 -5.85 -27.54
C ILE A 201 -6.51 -6.52 -28.88
N THR A 202 -5.78 -6.13 -29.93
CA THR A 202 -5.92 -6.69 -31.28
C THR A 202 -5.64 -8.20 -31.28
N PHE A 203 -4.56 -8.62 -30.62
CA PHE A 203 -4.21 -10.02 -30.48
C PHE A 203 -5.30 -10.84 -29.80
N ARG A 204 -5.87 -10.35 -28.69
CA ARG A 204 -6.93 -11.04 -27.94
C ARG A 204 -8.21 -11.19 -28.79
N LEU A 205 -8.61 -10.13 -29.49
CA LEU A 205 -9.77 -10.15 -30.39
C LEU A 205 -9.58 -11.13 -31.55
N HIS A 206 -8.43 -11.10 -32.22
CA HIS A 206 -8.12 -12.00 -33.32
C HIS A 206 -8.09 -13.47 -32.86
N THR A 207 -7.53 -13.73 -31.68
CA THR A 207 -7.48 -15.09 -31.10
C THR A 207 -8.87 -15.67 -30.83
N ALA A 208 -9.84 -14.81 -30.51
CA ALA A 208 -11.24 -15.19 -30.30
C ALA A 208 -12.05 -15.34 -31.60
N GLY A 209 -11.44 -15.06 -32.77
CA GLY A 209 -12.08 -15.12 -34.08
C GLY A 209 -12.67 -13.79 -34.56
N GLY A 210 -12.31 -12.65 -33.96
CA GLY A 210 -12.74 -11.33 -34.44
C GLY A 210 -11.93 -10.83 -35.64
N GLU A 211 -12.60 -10.32 -36.68
CA GLU A 211 -11.97 -9.90 -37.94
C GLU A 211 -11.82 -8.37 -38.11
N GLN A 212 -12.50 -7.55 -37.29
CA GLN A 212 -12.48 -6.08 -37.39
C GLN A 212 -11.96 -5.39 -36.12
N PRO A 213 -11.37 -4.18 -36.23
CA PRO A 213 -11.00 -3.39 -35.06
C PRO A 213 -12.25 -2.82 -34.38
N LEU A 214 -12.77 -3.55 -33.40
CA LEU A 214 -13.95 -3.14 -32.60
C LEU A 214 -13.69 -1.90 -31.74
N PHE A 215 -12.43 -1.62 -31.43
CA PHE A 215 -12.00 -0.44 -30.68
C PHE A 215 -11.24 0.50 -31.60
N ASP A 216 -11.71 1.75 -31.70
CA ASP A 216 -10.99 2.79 -32.44
C ASP A 216 -9.71 3.24 -31.70
N ARG A 217 -8.86 3.99 -32.41
CA ARG A 217 -7.58 4.46 -31.85
C ARG A 217 -7.74 5.38 -30.64
N ALA A 218 -8.85 6.12 -30.55
CA ALA A 218 -9.13 6.96 -29.40
C ALA A 218 -9.50 6.13 -28.17
N SER A 219 -10.30 5.08 -28.36
CA SER A 219 -10.68 4.12 -27.34
C SER A 219 -9.51 3.31 -26.82
N THR A 220 -8.63 2.80 -27.69
CA THR A 220 -7.44 2.04 -27.24
C THR A 220 -6.49 2.90 -26.40
N LYS A 221 -6.29 4.18 -26.78
CA LYS A 221 -5.55 5.14 -25.95
C LYS A 221 -6.22 5.42 -24.61
N LEU A 222 -7.55 5.52 -24.59
CA LEU A 222 -8.29 5.72 -23.36
C LEU A 222 -8.15 4.52 -22.42
N ILE A 223 -8.25 3.30 -22.97
CA ILE A 223 -8.02 2.04 -22.24
C ILE A 223 -6.60 1.99 -21.69
N ALA A 224 -5.59 2.28 -22.51
CA ALA A 224 -4.19 2.31 -22.07
C ALA A 224 -3.97 3.28 -20.89
N LYS A 225 -4.56 4.49 -20.98
CA LYS A 225 -4.47 5.50 -19.93
C LYS A 225 -5.13 5.04 -18.61
N TYR A 226 -6.35 4.53 -18.67
CA TYR A 226 -7.12 4.14 -17.47
C TYR A 226 -6.65 2.82 -16.86
N SER A 227 -6.20 1.87 -17.69
CA SER A 227 -5.64 0.61 -17.20
C SER A 227 -4.18 0.75 -16.73
N HIS A 228 -3.55 1.90 -16.96
CA HIS A 228 -2.12 2.11 -16.77
C HIS A 228 -1.26 1.07 -17.52
N GLY A 229 -1.78 0.52 -18.62
CA GLY A 229 -1.13 -0.54 -19.37
C GLY A 229 -1.15 -1.93 -18.71
N ILE A 230 -1.91 -2.12 -17.63
CA ILE A 230 -1.96 -3.40 -16.91
C ILE A 230 -2.89 -4.39 -17.64
N PRO A 231 -2.38 -5.51 -18.18
CA PRO A 231 -3.17 -6.48 -18.95
C PRO A 231 -4.47 -6.94 -18.27
N ARG A 232 -4.46 -7.17 -16.95
CA ARG A 232 -5.67 -7.56 -16.21
C ARG A 232 -6.74 -6.47 -16.22
N LEU A 233 -6.36 -5.20 -16.06
CA LEU A 233 -7.29 -4.07 -16.14
C LEU A 233 -7.75 -3.84 -17.58
N ILE A 234 -6.86 -3.97 -18.57
CA ILE A 234 -7.21 -3.92 -19.99
C ILE A 234 -8.31 -4.96 -20.30
N ASN A 235 -8.15 -6.20 -19.82
CA ASN A 235 -9.15 -7.26 -20.00
C ASN A 235 -10.49 -6.87 -19.39
N LEU A 236 -10.51 -6.39 -18.15
CA LEU A 236 -11.73 -5.99 -17.46
C LEU A 236 -12.46 -4.85 -18.19
N ILE A 237 -11.73 -3.81 -18.60
CA ILE A 237 -12.29 -2.66 -19.32
C ILE A 237 -12.83 -3.11 -20.69
N CYS A 238 -12.10 -3.93 -21.43
CA CYS A 238 -12.53 -4.39 -22.75
C CYS A 238 -13.76 -5.32 -22.66
N ASP A 239 -13.77 -6.26 -21.70
CA ASP A 239 -14.92 -7.14 -21.46
C ASP A 239 -16.16 -6.33 -21.08
N LYS A 240 -15.99 -5.34 -20.20
CA LYS A 240 -17.08 -4.44 -19.80
C LYS A 240 -17.58 -3.58 -20.97
N SER A 241 -16.67 -3.06 -21.79
CA SER A 241 -17.01 -2.27 -22.98
C SER A 241 -17.84 -3.07 -23.99
N LEU A 242 -17.46 -4.34 -24.23
CA LEU A 242 -18.21 -5.26 -25.09
C LEU A 242 -19.60 -5.55 -24.52
N ASN A 243 -19.71 -5.77 -23.21
CA ASN A 243 -21.00 -5.97 -22.55
C ASN A 243 -21.91 -4.73 -22.67
N LEU A 244 -21.39 -3.52 -22.42
CA LEU A 244 -22.17 -2.28 -22.54
C LEU A 244 -22.65 -2.04 -23.97
N SER A 245 -21.77 -2.22 -24.95
CA SER A 245 -22.10 -2.08 -26.37
C SER A 245 -23.17 -3.09 -26.81
N PHE A 246 -23.08 -4.35 -26.34
CA PHE A 246 -24.10 -5.37 -26.55
C PHE A 246 -25.47 -4.96 -26.00
N TYR A 247 -25.55 -4.42 -24.77
CA TYR A 247 -26.82 -3.97 -24.19
C TYR A 247 -27.42 -2.76 -24.93
N GLN A 248 -26.59 -1.95 -25.59
CA GLN A 248 -27.02 -0.82 -26.41
C GLN A 248 -27.38 -1.24 -27.85
N GLY A 249 -27.04 -2.47 -28.26
CA GLY A 249 -27.27 -2.98 -29.62
C GLY A 249 -26.33 -2.40 -30.67
N HIS A 250 -25.17 -1.86 -30.28
CA HIS A 250 -24.17 -1.32 -31.19
C HIS A 250 -23.07 -2.37 -31.47
N THR A 251 -22.57 -2.42 -32.69
CA THR A 251 -21.45 -3.31 -33.09
C THR A 251 -20.08 -2.63 -32.98
N ASP A 252 -20.06 -1.30 -32.97
CA ASP A 252 -18.86 -0.51 -32.77
C ASP A 252 -18.77 -0.04 -31.31
N ILE A 253 -17.56 -0.07 -30.75
CA ILE A 253 -17.32 0.38 -29.38
C ILE A 253 -16.78 1.81 -29.45
N ASP A 254 -17.66 2.77 -29.20
CA ASP A 254 -17.32 4.17 -29.21
C ASP A 254 -16.57 4.59 -27.93
N ARG A 255 -15.91 5.75 -28.01
CA ARG A 255 -15.14 6.30 -26.90
C ARG A 255 -15.99 6.51 -25.64
N ASN A 256 -17.27 6.83 -25.78
CA ASN A 256 -18.16 7.07 -24.64
C ASN A 256 -18.45 5.77 -23.88
N THR A 257 -18.74 4.68 -24.59
CA THR A 257 -18.92 3.35 -23.99
C THR A 257 -17.66 2.89 -23.25
N VAL A 258 -16.48 3.10 -23.86
CA VAL A 258 -15.20 2.80 -23.21
C VAL A 258 -14.97 3.65 -21.97
N TYR A 259 -15.29 4.95 -22.03
CA TYR A 259 -15.17 5.84 -20.87
C TYR A 259 -16.05 5.36 -19.70
N GLN A 260 -17.30 4.97 -19.97
CA GLN A 260 -18.19 4.40 -18.97
C GLN A 260 -17.63 3.10 -18.37
N ALA A 261 -17.13 2.19 -19.23
CA ALA A 261 -16.48 0.96 -18.77
C ALA A 261 -15.25 1.23 -17.90
N CYS A 262 -14.43 2.21 -18.27
CA CYS A 262 -13.27 2.63 -17.50
C CYS A 262 -13.65 3.14 -16.10
N GLU A 263 -14.62 4.06 -16.00
CA GLU A 263 -15.06 4.61 -14.72
C GLU A 263 -15.61 3.50 -13.80
N GLU A 264 -16.47 2.62 -14.32
CA GLU A 264 -17.05 1.52 -13.53
C GLU A 264 -16.00 0.51 -13.04
N VAL A 265 -15.02 0.16 -13.88
CA VAL A 265 -13.96 -0.80 -13.49
C VAL A 265 -12.98 -0.16 -12.50
N MET A 266 -12.65 1.12 -12.69
CA MET A 266 -11.66 1.80 -11.86
C MET A 266 -12.21 2.27 -10.52
N GLN A 267 -13.54 2.40 -10.36
CA GLN A 267 -14.18 2.74 -9.08
C GLN A 267 -13.80 1.78 -7.93
N PHE A 268 -13.46 0.54 -8.26
CA PHE A 268 -13.06 -0.50 -7.29
C PHE A 268 -11.54 -0.70 -7.19
N GLN A 269 -10.73 0.08 -7.91
CA GLN A 269 -9.26 -0.02 -7.87
C GLN A 269 -8.68 0.95 -6.84
N ALA A 270 -7.58 0.55 -6.19
CA ALA A 270 -6.89 1.40 -5.22
C ALA A 270 -6.31 2.67 -5.87
N ASP A 271 -6.28 3.77 -5.11
CA ASP A 271 -5.80 5.09 -5.56
C ASP A 271 -4.35 5.12 -6.06
N ILE A 272 -3.58 4.05 -5.79
CA ILE A 272 -2.20 3.86 -6.30
C ILE A 272 -2.16 3.96 -7.83
N TYR A 273 -3.23 3.52 -8.51
CA TYR A 273 -3.34 3.63 -9.97
C TYR A 273 -3.88 4.99 -10.41
N GLN A 274 -4.61 5.73 -9.58
CA GLN A 274 -5.10 7.07 -9.91
C GLN A 274 -3.98 8.12 -9.84
N GLN A 275 -2.99 8.05 -10.74
CA GLN A 275 -2.17 9.21 -11.02
C GLN A 275 -3.07 10.27 -11.66
N GLY A 276 -3.43 11.27 -10.84
CA GLY A 276 -4.02 12.50 -11.30
C GLY A 276 -3.21 13.01 -12.49
N SER A 277 -3.85 13.01 -13.65
CA SER A 277 -3.41 13.76 -14.82
C SER A 277 -3.40 15.24 -14.42
N THR A 278 -2.36 15.69 -13.73
CA THR A 278 -2.01 17.10 -13.61
C THR A 278 -1.41 17.53 -14.94
N SER A 279 -2.22 17.45 -16.00
CA SER A 279 -2.12 18.37 -17.11
C SER A 279 -2.56 19.73 -16.58
N ALA A 280 -1.73 20.35 -15.73
CA ALA A 280 -1.78 21.78 -15.59
C ALA A 280 -1.51 22.33 -17.00
N PRO A 281 -2.42 23.13 -17.59
CA PRO A 281 -2.12 23.78 -18.84
C PRO A 281 -0.86 24.59 -18.59
N LEU A 282 0.16 24.38 -19.43
CA LEU A 282 1.40 25.16 -19.42
C LEU A 282 1.02 26.62 -19.67
N LYS A 283 0.69 27.35 -18.59
CA LYS A 283 0.49 28.78 -18.64
C LYS A 283 1.88 29.36 -18.88
N TRP A 284 2.11 29.75 -20.13
CA TRP A 284 3.22 30.62 -20.49
C TRP A 284 3.28 31.74 -19.46
N PRO A 285 4.40 31.90 -18.73
CA PRO A 285 4.45 32.90 -17.71
C PRO A 285 4.39 34.28 -18.37
N ALA A 286 3.50 35.14 -17.87
CA ALA A 286 3.28 36.52 -18.30
C ALA A 286 4.49 37.46 -18.11
N TRP A 287 5.70 36.92 -17.90
CA TRP A 287 6.95 37.68 -17.82
C TRP A 287 7.59 37.90 -19.21
N GLY A 288 7.17 37.13 -20.22
CA GLY A 288 7.60 37.31 -21.62
C GLY A 288 7.13 38.63 -22.24
N THR A 289 6.04 39.23 -21.74
CA THR A 289 5.54 40.53 -22.20
C THR A 289 5.97 41.71 -21.31
N ALA A 290 6.41 41.45 -20.07
CA ALA A 290 6.89 42.50 -19.17
C ALA A 290 8.36 42.89 -19.43
N SER A 291 9.17 41.97 -19.97
CA SER A 291 10.60 42.21 -20.25
C SER A 291 10.84 43.14 -21.46
N LEU A 292 9.89 43.24 -22.39
CA LEU A 292 9.95 44.21 -23.50
C LEU A 292 9.53 45.63 -23.10
N GLY A 293 8.64 45.79 -22.10
CA GLY A 293 8.19 47.10 -21.62
C GLY A 293 9.20 47.82 -20.73
N VAL A 294 9.92 47.09 -19.88
CA VAL A 294 10.89 47.66 -18.94
C VAL A 294 12.16 48.16 -19.64
N LEU A 295 12.60 47.49 -20.72
CA LEU A 295 13.74 47.95 -21.52
C LEU A 295 13.44 49.24 -22.31
N ALA A 296 12.20 49.45 -22.76
CA ALA A 296 11.78 50.69 -23.42
C ALA A 296 11.67 51.88 -22.44
N ALA A 297 11.21 51.64 -21.21
CA ALA A 297 11.08 52.69 -20.20
C ALA A 297 12.43 53.16 -19.62
N LEU A 298 13.40 52.25 -19.46
CA LEU A 298 14.75 52.59 -18.97
C LEU A 298 15.59 53.33 -20.03
N GLY A 299 15.38 53.05 -21.33
CA GLY A 299 16.04 53.76 -22.42
C GLY A 299 15.60 55.23 -22.56
N LEU A 300 14.33 55.54 -22.28
CA LEU A 300 13.81 56.91 -22.34
C LEU A 300 14.14 57.73 -21.08
N GLY A 301 14.20 57.09 -19.90
CA GLY A 301 14.55 57.76 -18.64
C GLY A 301 16.00 58.25 -18.58
N TRP A 302 16.94 57.52 -19.16
CA TRP A 302 18.37 57.90 -19.15
C TRP A 302 18.67 59.14 -20.01
N LEU A 303 17.84 59.40 -21.04
CA LEU A 303 17.96 60.55 -21.94
C LEU A 303 17.43 61.85 -21.31
N MET A 304 16.51 61.74 -20.34
CA MET A 304 15.94 62.91 -19.65
C MET A 304 16.81 63.43 -18.50
N VAL A 305 17.64 62.56 -17.89
CA VAL A 305 18.48 62.90 -16.73
C VAL A 305 19.76 63.66 -17.13
N GLN A 306 20.19 63.62 -18.39
CA GLN A 306 21.38 64.37 -18.85
C GLN A 306 21.12 65.87 -19.12
N ASN A 307 19.86 66.34 -19.14
CA ASN A 307 19.51 67.70 -19.60
C ASN A 307 18.86 68.62 -18.55
N MET A 308 18.97 68.35 -17.24
CA MET A 308 18.39 69.22 -16.21
C MET A 308 19.46 69.99 -15.42
N PRO A 309 19.43 71.35 -15.42
CA PRO A 309 20.39 72.15 -14.68
C PRO A 309 20.06 72.21 -13.18
N LEU A 310 21.12 72.14 -12.37
CA LEU A 310 21.11 72.23 -10.91
C LEU A 310 20.73 73.64 -10.44
N THR A 311 19.79 73.73 -9.50
CA THR A 311 19.62 74.90 -8.63
C THR A 311 19.64 74.46 -7.17
N PRO A 312 20.50 75.06 -6.31
CA PRO A 312 20.62 74.67 -4.91
C PRO A 312 19.59 75.41 -4.05
N GLN A 313 18.98 74.73 -3.07
CA GLN A 313 18.31 75.39 -1.97
C GLN A 313 18.73 74.83 -0.60
N THR A 314 19.07 75.81 0.22
CA THR A 314 19.56 75.89 1.59
C THR A 314 18.88 75.03 2.64
N ALA A 315 19.70 74.61 3.61
CA ALA A 315 19.34 73.92 4.83
C ALA A 315 18.76 74.83 5.93
N THR A 316 17.91 74.25 6.77
CA THR A 316 17.62 74.70 8.14
C THR A 316 17.70 73.48 9.09
N PRO A 317 18.30 73.62 10.30
CA PRO A 317 18.54 72.50 11.20
C PRO A 317 17.43 72.37 12.27
N ALA A 318 17.10 71.14 12.65
CA ALA A 318 16.33 70.88 13.86
C ALA A 318 16.84 69.62 14.59
N ALA A 319 17.41 69.88 15.76
CA ALA A 319 17.53 69.12 17.01
C ALA A 319 17.49 67.58 17.01
N ILE A 320 18.57 67.03 17.53
CA ILE A 320 18.74 65.64 17.97
C ILE A 320 18.09 65.47 19.37
N GLN A 321 17.24 64.46 19.54
CA GLN A 321 16.95 63.87 20.85
C GLN A 321 17.30 62.38 20.82
N VAL A 322 18.09 62.00 21.81
CA VAL A 322 18.62 60.66 22.07
C VAL A 322 17.53 59.82 22.72
N ALA A 323 17.24 58.64 22.17
CA ALA A 323 16.38 57.64 22.79
C ALA A 323 17.23 56.54 23.44
N GLU A 324 16.93 56.27 24.69
CA GLU A 324 17.62 55.38 25.63
C GLU A 324 17.05 53.96 25.55
N GLU A 325 17.93 52.97 25.56
CA GLU A 325 17.65 51.53 25.46
C GLU A 325 17.35 50.92 26.85
N LYS A 326 16.27 50.15 26.98
CA LYS A 326 15.99 49.30 28.17
C LYS A 326 15.41 47.93 27.78
N GLN A 327 16.23 46.90 27.98
CA GLN A 327 15.85 45.51 28.30
C GLN A 327 15.42 45.44 29.80
N ALA A 328 14.65 44.51 30.38
CA ALA A 328 14.09 43.19 30.06
C ALA A 328 12.97 42.86 31.09
N LEU A 329 12.13 41.84 30.82
CA LEU A 329 11.86 40.66 31.68
C LEU A 329 10.78 39.76 31.02
N PRO A 330 10.79 38.42 31.24
CA PRO A 330 9.92 37.47 30.54
C PRO A 330 8.63 37.19 31.30
N GLU A 331 7.49 37.27 30.62
CA GLU A 331 6.20 36.81 31.16
C GLU A 331 5.89 35.37 30.72
N THR A 332 5.43 34.58 31.70
CA THR A 332 4.84 33.24 31.61
C THR A 332 3.71 33.13 30.57
N PRO A 333 3.48 31.95 29.95
CA PRO A 333 2.49 31.78 28.90
C PRO A 333 1.06 31.87 29.45
N ALA A 334 0.32 32.88 29.01
CA ALA A 334 -1.13 32.96 29.19
C ALA A 334 -1.84 31.98 28.23
N VAL A 335 -2.78 31.21 28.78
CA VAL A 335 -3.75 30.40 28.04
C VAL A 335 -4.61 31.35 27.20
N VAL A 336 -4.49 31.29 25.87
CA VAL A 336 -5.37 32.01 24.96
C VAL A 336 -6.65 31.19 24.77
N VAL A 337 -7.70 31.56 25.49
CA VAL A 337 -9.06 31.13 25.17
C VAL A 337 -9.55 32.02 24.02
N SER A 338 -9.80 31.43 22.85
CA SER A 338 -10.35 32.14 21.70
C SER A 338 -11.83 32.49 21.92
N PRO A 339 -12.33 33.65 21.44
CA PRO A 339 -13.74 34.04 21.58
C PRO A 339 -14.68 33.20 20.70
N PRO A 340 -16.01 33.18 20.98
CA PRO A 340 -16.96 32.34 20.25
C PRO A 340 -17.14 32.81 18.79
N ILE A 341 -17.04 31.85 17.88
CA ILE A 341 -17.06 32.05 16.41
C ILE A 341 -18.48 32.31 15.92
N GLN A 342 -18.72 33.47 15.28
CA GLN A 342 -19.99 33.84 14.63
C GLN A 342 -19.98 33.71 13.08
N ASN A 343 -18.92 33.21 12.45
CA ASN A 343 -18.83 33.14 10.98
C ASN A 343 -18.69 31.71 10.45
N ASN A 344 -19.49 31.37 9.43
CA ASN A 344 -19.51 30.07 8.72
C ASN A 344 -18.31 29.81 7.78
N HIS A 345 -17.21 30.55 7.91
CA HIS A 345 -15.99 30.37 7.12
C HIS A 345 -14.75 30.18 8.01
N LEU A 346 -13.93 29.19 7.66
CA LEU A 346 -12.61 28.95 8.25
C LEU A 346 -11.73 30.18 8.06
N THR A 347 -11.25 30.78 9.15
CA THR A 347 -10.27 31.88 9.06
C THR A 347 -8.96 31.36 8.49
N GLU A 348 -8.19 32.22 7.82
CA GLU A 348 -6.88 31.82 7.27
C GLU A 348 -5.94 31.30 8.36
N GLU A 349 -6.01 31.87 9.56
CA GLU A 349 -5.24 31.44 10.72
C GLU A 349 -5.58 30.01 11.15
N GLN A 350 -6.87 29.68 11.30
CA GLN A 350 -7.30 28.33 11.66
C GLN A 350 -6.92 27.30 10.58
N ARG A 351 -6.99 27.69 9.30
CA ARG A 351 -6.58 26.83 8.19
C ARG A 351 -5.09 26.54 8.22
N ASN A 352 -4.28 27.58 8.43
CA ASN A 352 -2.83 27.45 8.50
C ASN A 352 -2.43 26.52 9.65
N VAL A 353 -3.12 26.58 10.79
CA VAL A 353 -2.88 25.65 11.89
C VAL A 353 -3.25 24.21 11.50
N LEU A 354 -4.43 23.96 10.92
CA LEU A 354 -4.84 22.60 10.52
C LEU A 354 -3.87 21.94 9.53
N LEU A 355 -3.25 22.74 8.65
CA LEU A 355 -2.32 22.28 7.61
C LEU A 355 -0.84 22.48 7.99
N ALA A 356 -0.53 22.93 9.21
CA ALA A 356 0.84 23.25 9.63
C ALA A 356 1.78 22.04 9.65
N GLN A 357 1.24 20.83 9.79
CA GLN A 357 2.00 19.58 9.86
C GLN A 357 1.81 18.74 8.59
N PRO A 358 2.70 18.86 7.60
CA PRO A 358 2.59 18.11 6.34
C PRO A 358 3.04 16.65 6.45
N HIS A 359 3.61 16.25 7.59
CA HIS A 359 4.11 14.90 7.83
C HIS A 359 3.46 14.33 9.09
N SER A 360 3.08 13.05 9.03
CA SER A 360 2.33 12.40 10.11
C SER A 360 3.12 12.18 11.40
N HIS A 361 4.45 12.27 11.38
CA HIS A 361 5.30 11.81 12.49
C HIS A 361 5.09 12.56 13.81
N LEU A 362 4.79 13.87 13.74
CA LEU A 362 4.48 14.68 14.91
C LEU A 362 3.10 14.34 15.47
N ALA A 363 2.10 14.19 14.59
CA ALA A 363 0.75 13.77 14.98
C ALA A 363 0.74 12.34 15.57
N VAL A 364 1.57 11.43 15.05
CA VAL A 364 1.74 10.06 15.61
C VAL A 364 2.33 10.13 17.02
N ARG A 365 3.39 10.92 17.22
CA ARG A 365 3.96 11.15 18.55
C ARG A 365 2.93 11.67 19.54
N GLU A 366 2.12 12.64 19.10
CA GLU A 366 1.06 13.23 19.91
C GLU A 366 -0.03 12.21 20.26
N LEU A 367 -0.40 11.34 19.33
CA LEU A 367 -1.34 10.26 19.59
C LEU A 367 -0.76 9.24 20.58
N TYR A 368 0.53 8.87 20.49
CA TYR A 368 1.18 8.02 21.50
C TYR A 368 1.15 8.63 22.91
N GLN A 369 1.31 9.95 23.03
CA GLN A 369 1.19 10.65 24.31
C GLN A 369 -0.23 10.56 24.89
N GLN A 370 -1.27 10.56 24.06
CA GLN A 370 -2.65 10.33 24.53
C GLN A 370 -2.87 8.93 25.09
N TRP A 371 -2.11 7.95 24.58
CA TRP A 371 -2.09 6.59 25.13
C TRP A 371 -1.17 6.45 26.36
N GLY A 372 -0.45 7.50 26.76
CA GLY A 372 0.48 7.48 27.89
C GLY A 372 1.83 6.83 27.60
N TYR A 373 2.22 6.68 26.32
CA TYR A 373 3.47 6.04 25.91
C TYR A 373 4.51 7.04 25.40
N GLU A 374 5.77 6.80 25.72
CA GLU A 374 6.90 7.47 25.09
C GLU A 374 7.29 6.76 23.78
N SER A 375 6.97 7.37 22.65
CA SER A 375 7.24 6.84 21.31
C SER A 375 8.72 7.00 20.91
N SER A 376 9.31 5.96 20.32
CA SER A 376 10.60 6.06 19.63
C SER A 376 10.48 6.77 18.27
N VAL A 377 11.62 7.04 17.62
CA VAL A 377 11.63 7.60 16.24
C VAL A 377 10.94 6.65 15.25
N ARG A 378 11.02 5.33 15.45
CA ARG A 378 10.38 4.35 14.56
C ARG A 378 8.86 4.30 14.75
N ASP A 379 8.41 4.38 16.00
CA ASP A 379 6.98 4.43 16.35
C ASP A 379 6.33 5.66 15.71
N ASN A 380 7.02 6.80 15.72
CA ASN A 380 6.55 8.04 15.09
C ASN A 380 6.38 7.93 13.58
N LEU A 381 7.14 7.05 12.90
CA LEU A 381 6.98 6.80 11.47
C LEU A 381 5.84 5.81 11.17
N CYS A 382 5.13 5.32 12.20
CA CYS A 382 4.11 4.28 12.08
C CYS A 382 4.66 3.02 11.40
N LEU A 383 5.92 2.67 11.71
CA LEU A 383 6.57 1.47 11.20
C LEU A 383 6.39 0.34 12.23
N SER A 384 5.68 -0.71 11.85
CA SER A 384 5.38 -1.84 12.74
C SER A 384 6.68 -2.49 13.25
N ASP A 385 6.83 -2.58 14.57
CA ASP A 385 7.85 -3.38 15.23
C ASP A 385 7.21 -4.70 15.67
N ALA A 386 7.81 -5.83 15.27
CA ALA A 386 7.33 -7.16 15.63
C ALA A 386 7.31 -7.40 17.14
N GLN A 387 8.04 -6.62 17.94
CA GLN A 387 8.08 -6.76 19.38
C GLN A 387 7.16 -5.77 20.13
N SER A 388 6.68 -4.69 19.51
CA SER A 388 5.87 -3.65 20.19
C SER A 388 4.40 -4.04 20.39
N THR A 389 3.92 -4.03 21.63
CA THR A 389 2.50 -4.28 21.94
C THR A 389 1.59 -3.17 21.41
N MET A 390 2.12 -1.99 21.12
CA MET A 390 1.40 -0.90 20.46
C MET A 390 1.55 -1.01 18.94
N LEU A 391 0.43 -1.14 18.24
CA LEU A 391 0.38 -1.21 16.80
C LEU A 391 -0.16 0.10 16.23
N CYS A 392 0.52 0.57 15.18
CA CYS A 392 0.11 1.73 14.39
C CYS A 392 -0.37 1.25 13.02
N GLN A 393 -1.56 1.71 12.61
CA GLN A 393 -2.17 1.29 11.36
C GLN A 393 -2.76 2.49 10.61
N ARG A 394 -2.53 2.51 9.30
CA ARG A 394 -3.21 3.42 8.38
C ARG A 394 -4.41 2.70 7.77
N LYS A 395 -5.58 3.33 7.79
CA LYS A 395 -6.80 2.78 7.18
C LYS A 395 -7.74 3.89 6.73
N MET A 396 -8.74 3.53 5.93
CA MET A 396 -9.84 4.40 5.58
C MET A 396 -11.07 4.09 6.44
N THR A 397 -11.85 5.11 6.80
CA THR A 397 -13.11 4.96 7.53
C THR A 397 -14.11 6.05 7.15
N THR A 398 -15.36 5.90 7.60
CA THR A 398 -16.42 6.91 7.44
C THR A 398 -16.65 7.65 8.74
N TRP A 399 -17.23 8.86 8.68
CA TRP A 399 -17.53 9.64 9.88
C TRP A 399 -18.35 8.88 10.93
N PRO A 400 -19.47 8.18 10.57
CA PRO A 400 -20.25 7.44 11.55
C PRO A 400 -19.45 6.30 12.20
N MET A 401 -18.62 5.59 11.45
CA MET A 401 -17.78 4.51 11.98
C MET A 401 -16.68 5.05 12.91
N LEU A 402 -16.10 6.21 12.57
CA LEU A 402 -15.12 6.88 13.40
C LEU A 402 -15.71 7.31 14.76
N VAL A 403 -16.93 7.87 14.75
CA VAL A 403 -17.63 8.26 15.98
C VAL A 403 -17.97 7.02 16.80
N ALA A 404 -18.47 5.96 16.16
CA ALA A 404 -18.80 4.69 16.84
C ALA A 404 -17.58 4.02 17.48
N GLN A 405 -16.39 4.18 16.88
CA GLN A 405 -15.14 3.67 17.44
C GLN A 405 -14.73 4.38 18.75
N ASN A 406 -15.16 5.63 18.95
CA ASN A 406 -14.97 6.43 20.17
C ASN A 406 -13.52 6.51 20.69
N ARG A 407 -12.54 6.58 19.79
CA ARG A 407 -11.11 6.66 20.13
C ARG A 407 -10.40 7.79 19.39
N PRO A 408 -9.40 8.46 20.00
CA PRO A 408 -8.56 9.42 19.31
C PRO A 408 -7.85 8.78 18.12
N VAL A 409 -7.91 9.46 16.98
CA VAL A 409 -7.27 9.03 15.73
C VAL A 409 -6.66 10.25 15.03
N ILE A 410 -5.65 10.03 14.20
CA ILE A 410 -5.12 11.08 13.35
C ILE A 410 -5.94 11.13 12.08
N LEU A 411 -6.38 12.33 11.73
CA LEU A 411 -7.06 12.62 10.47
C LEU A 411 -6.05 13.18 9.48
N GLU A 412 -6.05 12.62 8.28
CA GLU A 412 -5.35 13.19 7.14
C GLU A 412 -6.29 14.16 6.42
N LEU A 413 -5.99 15.44 6.51
CA LEU A 413 -6.74 16.54 5.91
C LEU A 413 -6.09 16.94 4.59
N ASN A 414 -6.91 17.21 3.58
CA ASN A 414 -6.47 17.72 2.29
C ASN A 414 -7.26 18.98 1.94
N TYR A 415 -6.55 20.07 1.68
CA TYR A 415 -7.12 21.30 1.15
C TYR A 415 -6.31 21.79 -0.04
N GLN A 416 -6.92 21.80 -1.23
CA GLN A 416 -6.29 22.30 -2.46
C GLN A 416 -4.91 21.66 -2.75
N GLY A 417 -4.70 20.40 -2.37
CA GLY A 417 -3.44 19.66 -2.55
C GLY A 417 -2.42 19.84 -1.42
N GLN A 418 -2.72 20.64 -0.40
CA GLN A 418 -1.95 20.70 0.84
C GLN A 418 -2.48 19.66 1.83
N ILE A 419 -1.58 18.80 2.32
CA ILE A 419 -1.92 17.74 3.28
C ILE A 419 -1.53 18.21 4.69
N GLY A 420 -2.41 17.99 5.65
CA GLY A 420 -2.19 18.23 7.06
C GLY A 420 -2.61 17.03 7.91
N TYR A 421 -1.90 16.78 9.01
CA TYR A 421 -2.26 15.73 9.97
C TYR A 421 -2.64 16.34 11.31
N VAL A 422 -3.81 15.98 11.83
CA VAL A 422 -4.30 16.44 13.15
C VAL A 422 -4.86 15.28 13.95
N VAL A 423 -4.70 15.32 15.28
CA VAL A 423 -5.31 14.31 16.17
C VAL A 423 -6.73 14.75 16.52
N LEU A 424 -7.72 13.92 16.22
CA LEU A 424 -9.08 14.13 16.69
C LEU A 424 -9.15 13.78 18.18
N TYR A 425 -9.47 14.76 19.00
CA TYR A 425 -9.40 14.64 20.46
C TYR A 425 -10.77 14.62 21.12
N ALA A 426 -11.72 15.43 20.65
CA ALA A 426 -13.07 15.45 21.18
C ALA A 426 -14.11 15.64 20.07
N ILE A 427 -15.31 15.12 20.30
CA ILE A 427 -16.46 15.24 19.41
C ILE A 427 -17.66 15.74 20.22
N GLY A 428 -18.46 16.61 19.61
CA GLY A 428 -19.83 16.93 20.02
C GLY A 428 -20.77 16.89 18.82
N ASP A 429 -22.03 17.25 19.03
CA ASP A 429 -23.08 17.13 18.01
C ASP A 429 -22.79 18.00 16.76
N SER A 430 -22.28 19.21 16.99
CA SER A 430 -22.03 20.22 15.94
C SER A 430 -20.57 20.62 15.80
N LYS A 431 -19.71 20.25 16.76
CA LYS A 431 -18.32 20.69 16.88
C LYS A 431 -17.37 19.53 17.15
N VAL A 432 -16.10 19.75 16.85
CA VAL A 432 -14.99 18.83 17.12
C VAL A 432 -13.82 19.61 17.66
N GLU A 433 -12.99 18.95 18.47
CA GLU A 433 -11.68 19.43 18.86
C GLU A 433 -10.60 18.58 18.23
N VAL A 434 -9.66 19.26 17.59
CA VAL A 434 -8.46 18.65 17.04
C VAL A 434 -7.23 19.23 17.70
N LEU A 435 -6.20 18.39 17.82
CA LEU A 435 -4.88 18.79 18.28
C LEU A 435 -3.93 18.83 17.10
N ASN A 436 -3.08 19.85 17.11
CA ASN A 436 -1.96 20.00 16.19
C ASN A 436 -0.76 20.50 16.99
N GLY A 437 -0.03 19.57 17.61
CA GLY A 437 1.07 19.91 18.52
C GLY A 437 0.54 20.46 19.85
N GLN A 438 0.98 21.64 20.28
CA GLN A 438 0.50 22.23 21.54
C GLN A 438 -0.81 23.00 21.41
N GLN A 439 -1.35 23.13 20.19
CA GLN A 439 -2.55 23.90 19.92
C GLN A 439 -3.79 23.01 19.90
N ARG A 440 -4.82 23.42 20.65
CA ARG A 440 -6.16 22.81 20.60
C ARG A 440 -7.08 23.72 19.82
N LEU A 441 -7.73 23.17 18.80
CA LEU A 441 -8.66 23.92 17.95
C LEU A 441 -10.04 23.31 18.07
N ARG A 442 -11.01 24.13 18.46
CA ARG A 442 -12.44 23.79 18.44
C ARG A 442 -13.07 24.37 17.17
N LEU A 443 -13.63 23.51 16.33
CA LEU A 443 -14.22 23.90 15.04
C LEU A 443 -15.54 23.15 14.75
N PRO A 444 -16.43 23.70 13.91
CA PRO A 444 -17.62 22.98 13.46
C PRO A 444 -17.28 21.69 12.70
N THR A 445 -18.02 20.61 12.96
CA THR A 445 -17.83 19.32 12.28
C THR A 445 -18.02 19.43 10.77
N SER A 446 -18.92 20.34 10.34
CA SER A 446 -19.20 20.63 8.93
C SER A 446 -17.99 21.17 8.16
N TRP A 447 -16.97 21.68 8.85
CA TRP A 447 -15.75 22.19 8.23
C TRP A 447 -14.67 21.15 8.08
N LEU A 448 -14.62 20.18 9.00
CA LEU A 448 -13.64 19.12 8.97
C LEU A 448 -13.99 18.06 7.92
N LYS A 449 -15.28 17.73 7.77
CA LYS A 449 -15.77 16.70 6.85
C LYS A 449 -15.37 16.92 5.38
N PRO A 450 -15.43 18.15 4.80
CA PRO A 450 -14.99 18.39 3.43
C PRO A 450 -13.47 18.29 3.23
N LEU A 451 -12.69 18.51 4.29
CA LEU A 451 -11.23 18.43 4.26
C LEU A 451 -10.73 16.99 4.44
N TRP A 452 -11.54 16.13 5.06
CA TRP A 452 -11.17 14.76 5.39
C TRP A 452 -11.80 13.76 4.43
N GLN A 453 -10.98 13.01 3.71
CA GLN A 453 -11.40 12.04 2.69
C GLN A 453 -11.56 10.60 3.23
N GLY A 454 -11.52 10.42 4.56
CA GLY A 454 -11.67 9.11 5.21
C GLY A 454 -10.35 8.49 5.68
N ASN A 455 -9.20 9.01 5.25
CA ASN A 455 -7.89 8.52 5.66
C ASN A 455 -7.60 8.82 7.14
N ILE A 456 -7.27 7.78 7.91
CA ILE A 456 -6.87 7.90 9.31
C ILE A 456 -5.62 7.09 9.63
N ILE A 457 -4.94 7.51 10.69
CA ILE A 457 -3.94 6.71 11.38
C ILE A 457 -4.44 6.47 12.79
N GLU A 458 -4.51 5.20 13.20
CA GLU A 458 -4.93 4.81 14.54
C GLU A 458 -3.84 4.03 15.27
N LEU A 459 -3.91 4.08 16.59
CA LEU A 459 -3.11 3.25 17.48
C LEU A 459 -4.04 2.29 18.23
N TRP A 460 -3.55 1.08 18.48
CA TRP A 460 -4.23 0.09 19.30
C TRP A 460 -3.21 -0.89 19.90
N GLN A 461 -3.56 -1.51 21.03
CA GLN A 461 -2.74 -2.48 21.74
C GLN A 461 -3.09 -3.92 21.35
N ALA A 462 -2.07 -4.74 21.16
CA ALA A 462 -2.15 -6.17 20.93
C ALA A 462 -1.29 -6.94 21.96
N PRO A 463 -1.69 -6.97 23.25
CA PRO A 463 -0.96 -7.71 24.27
C PRO A 463 -0.94 -9.24 24.05
N LEU A 464 -1.95 -9.79 23.38
CA LEU A 464 -2.06 -11.23 23.09
C LEU A 464 -1.58 -11.52 21.66
N ARG A 465 -0.54 -12.35 21.55
CA ARG A 465 0.03 -12.77 20.25
C ARG A 465 0.08 -14.27 20.05
N GLU A 466 0.16 -15.03 21.13
CA GLU A 466 0.19 -16.48 21.09
C GLU A 466 -1.23 -17.02 20.94
N THR A 467 -1.37 -18.12 20.21
CA THR A 467 -2.67 -18.79 20.08
C THR A 467 -3.05 -19.43 21.39
N LEU A 468 -4.22 -19.06 21.92
CA LEU A 468 -4.75 -19.59 23.18
C LEU A 468 -5.85 -20.61 22.89
N ARG A 469 -5.80 -21.76 23.56
CA ARG A 469 -6.72 -22.90 23.37
C ARG A 469 -6.99 -23.60 24.70
N LEU A 470 -7.94 -24.53 24.67
CA LEU A 470 -8.37 -25.33 25.81
C LEU A 470 -7.18 -25.91 26.58
N ASP A 471 -7.30 -25.93 27.91
CA ASP A 471 -6.32 -26.46 28.87
C ASP A 471 -5.01 -25.66 28.97
N MET A 472 -4.91 -24.49 28.35
CA MET A 472 -3.82 -23.54 28.62
C MET A 472 -4.09 -22.77 29.91
N GLU A 473 -3.03 -22.36 30.60
CA GLU A 473 -3.08 -21.58 31.84
C GLU A 473 -2.07 -20.43 31.80
N GLY A 474 -2.38 -19.32 32.48
CA GLY A 474 -1.48 -18.19 32.66
C GLY A 474 -2.09 -16.81 32.41
N PRO A 475 -1.28 -15.75 32.56
CA PRO A 475 -1.76 -14.35 32.56
C PRO A 475 -2.36 -13.91 31.22
N ALA A 476 -2.01 -14.57 30.12
CA ALA A 476 -2.60 -14.30 28.81
C ALA A 476 -4.10 -14.63 28.76
N ILE A 477 -4.56 -15.58 29.57
CA ILE A 477 -5.97 -15.98 29.61
C ILE A 477 -6.79 -15.01 30.45
N GLU A 478 -6.23 -14.46 31.53
CA GLU A 478 -6.88 -13.38 32.29
C GLU A 478 -7.14 -12.16 31.38
N VAL A 479 -6.15 -11.79 30.56
CA VAL A 479 -6.29 -10.71 29.58
C VAL A 479 -7.32 -11.08 28.49
N LEU A 480 -7.32 -12.32 28.01
CA LEU A 480 -8.31 -12.81 27.04
C LEU A 480 -9.73 -12.72 27.61
N ASP A 481 -9.94 -13.16 28.85
CA ASP A 481 -11.25 -13.10 29.53
C ASP A 481 -11.71 -11.65 29.68
N GLN A 482 -10.84 -10.72 30.09
CA GLN A 482 -11.16 -9.29 30.17
C GLN A 482 -11.57 -8.71 28.80
N LEU A 483 -10.85 -9.06 27.73
CA LEU A 483 -11.16 -8.59 26.37
C LEU A 483 -12.49 -9.16 25.86
N LEU A 484 -12.74 -10.46 26.09
CA LEU A 484 -13.99 -11.11 25.71
C LEU A 484 -15.17 -10.53 26.49
N ALA A 485 -15.02 -10.37 27.80
CA ALA A 485 -16.00 -9.76 28.69
C ALA A 485 -16.44 -8.37 28.19
N LEU A 486 -15.47 -7.53 27.83
CA LEU A 486 -15.74 -6.22 27.22
C LEU A 486 -16.40 -6.33 25.83
N ALA A 487 -16.00 -7.30 25.00
CA ALA A 487 -16.58 -7.51 23.67
C ALA A 487 -18.05 -7.92 23.71
N VAL A 488 -18.43 -8.73 24.71
CA VAL A 488 -19.82 -9.23 24.88
C VAL A 488 -20.63 -8.42 25.91
N ASN A 489 -20.03 -7.39 26.51
CA ASN A 489 -20.62 -6.55 27.57
C ASN A 489 -21.12 -7.36 28.79
N GLU A 490 -20.28 -8.29 29.25
CA GLU A 490 -20.48 -9.12 30.45
C GLU A 490 -19.30 -8.94 31.42
N PRO A 491 -19.44 -9.30 32.72
CA PRO A 491 -18.29 -9.34 33.62
C PRO A 491 -17.29 -10.46 33.23
N PRO A 492 -15.98 -10.26 33.49
CA PRO A 492 -14.98 -11.32 33.34
C PRO A 492 -15.30 -12.50 34.27
N LEU A 493 -14.98 -13.70 33.83
CA LEU A 493 -15.10 -14.93 34.62
C LEU A 493 -14.06 -14.99 35.75
N GLY A 494 -12.95 -14.26 35.63
CA GLY A 494 -11.91 -14.20 36.65
C GLY A 494 -11.09 -15.49 36.72
N THR A 495 -10.87 -16.12 35.57
CA THR A 495 -10.07 -17.35 35.42
C THR A 495 -8.76 -17.05 34.70
N ASP A 496 -7.70 -17.75 35.10
CA ASP A 496 -6.40 -17.81 34.44
C ASP A 496 -6.25 -19.08 33.58
N THR A 497 -7.31 -19.89 33.46
CA THR A 497 -7.34 -21.15 32.72
C THR A 497 -8.33 -21.07 31.54
N PHE A 498 -7.91 -21.58 30.38
CA PHE A 498 -8.76 -21.64 29.19
C PHE A 498 -9.67 -22.86 29.32
N ASP A 499 -10.77 -22.68 30.05
CA ASP A 499 -11.77 -23.71 30.31
C ASP A 499 -12.86 -23.76 29.23
N SER A 500 -13.89 -24.58 29.45
CA SER A 500 -15.03 -24.69 28.54
C SER A 500 -15.83 -23.38 28.42
N LEU A 501 -15.86 -22.56 29.47
CA LEU A 501 -16.63 -21.30 29.48
C LEU A 501 -15.92 -20.24 28.63
N ILE A 502 -14.59 -20.11 28.75
CA ILE A 502 -13.79 -19.24 27.88
C ILE A 502 -13.91 -19.69 26.42
N LYS A 503 -13.84 -21.01 26.17
CA LYS A 503 -14.06 -21.55 24.82
C LYS A 503 -15.41 -21.14 24.23
N GLU A 504 -16.49 -21.23 25.01
CA GLU A 504 -17.82 -20.79 24.58
C GLU A 504 -17.88 -19.29 24.27
N ARG A 505 -17.22 -18.45 25.08
CA ARG A 505 -17.10 -17.00 24.81
C ARG A 505 -16.31 -16.70 23.53
N VAL A 506 -15.23 -17.43 23.28
CA VAL A 506 -14.47 -17.32 22.01
C VAL A 506 -15.36 -17.71 20.82
N GLN A 507 -16.09 -18.81 20.90
CA GLN A 507 -17.02 -19.24 19.84
C GLN A 507 -18.13 -18.22 19.61
N LEU A 508 -18.67 -17.62 20.68
CA LEU A 508 -19.69 -16.59 20.58
C LEU A 508 -19.14 -15.35 19.84
N PHE A 509 -17.94 -14.90 20.22
CA PHE A 509 -17.27 -13.79 19.57
C PHE A 509 -16.97 -14.08 18.09
N GLN A 510 -16.44 -15.28 17.78
CA GLN A 510 -16.19 -15.73 16.40
C GLN A 510 -17.45 -15.68 15.55
N ARG A 511 -18.58 -16.22 16.05
CA ARG A 511 -19.89 -16.14 15.37
C ARG A 511 -20.32 -14.70 15.12
N TRP A 512 -20.20 -13.85 16.13
CA TRP A 512 -20.59 -12.44 16.03
C TRP A 512 -19.73 -11.67 15.01
N GLN A 513 -18.46 -12.02 14.88
CA GLN A 513 -17.52 -11.41 13.94
C GLN A 513 -17.47 -12.07 12.56
N GLY A 514 -18.24 -13.14 12.32
CA GLY A 514 -18.24 -13.89 11.07
C GLY A 514 -16.93 -14.64 10.80
N LEU A 515 -16.25 -15.11 11.85
CA LEU A 515 -15.04 -15.92 11.79
C LEU A 515 -15.36 -17.42 11.87
N ASP A 516 -14.41 -18.27 11.50
CA ASP A 516 -14.50 -19.72 11.72
C ASP A 516 -14.67 -20.03 13.21
N VAL A 517 -15.66 -20.86 13.54
CA VAL A 517 -16.10 -21.11 14.91
C VAL A 517 -15.45 -22.38 15.45
N ASP A 518 -14.16 -22.31 15.76
CA ASP A 518 -13.37 -23.42 16.31
C ASP A 518 -13.21 -23.35 17.84
N GLY A 519 -13.50 -22.20 18.46
CA GLY A 519 -13.29 -21.94 19.88
C GLY A 519 -11.82 -21.81 20.28
N ILE A 520 -10.93 -21.59 19.31
CA ILE A 520 -9.51 -21.31 19.51
C ILE A 520 -9.30 -19.81 19.34
N ALA A 521 -8.68 -19.16 20.31
CA ALA A 521 -8.27 -17.77 20.18
C ALA A 521 -6.95 -17.71 19.39
N GLY A 522 -7.04 -17.99 18.08
CA GLY A 522 -5.93 -17.91 17.14
C GLY A 522 -5.70 -16.49 16.65
N LYS A 523 -4.68 -16.30 15.80
CA LYS A 523 -4.23 -14.98 15.34
C LYS A 523 -5.36 -14.09 14.80
N GLN A 524 -6.20 -14.60 13.89
CA GLN A 524 -7.31 -13.81 13.33
C GLN A 524 -8.34 -13.40 14.38
N THR A 525 -8.68 -14.31 15.29
CA THR A 525 -9.61 -14.05 16.39
C THR A 525 -9.03 -13.01 17.36
N LEU A 526 -7.76 -13.14 17.73
CA LEU A 526 -7.07 -12.21 18.62
C LEU A 526 -6.88 -10.83 18.00
N ASP A 527 -6.49 -10.74 16.73
CA ASP A 527 -6.35 -9.47 16.01
C ASP A 527 -7.70 -8.75 15.95
N ARG A 528 -8.78 -9.47 15.61
CA ARG A 528 -10.14 -8.92 15.54
C ARG A 528 -10.65 -8.48 16.92
N LEU A 529 -10.44 -9.30 17.94
CA LEU A 529 -10.86 -9.02 19.31
C LEU A 529 -10.17 -7.76 19.84
N GLN A 530 -8.85 -7.71 19.73
CA GLN A 530 -8.06 -6.59 20.22
C GLN A 530 -8.33 -5.32 19.40
N GLN A 531 -8.53 -5.38 18.07
CA GLN A 531 -8.90 -4.17 17.31
C GLN A 531 -10.26 -3.60 17.69
N ASN A 532 -11.24 -4.45 17.98
CA ASN A 532 -12.57 -4.01 18.40
C ASN A 532 -12.54 -3.47 19.83
N VAL A 533 -11.81 -4.13 20.73
CA VAL A 533 -11.84 -3.90 22.17
C VAL A 533 -10.45 -3.65 22.71
N GLN A 534 -10.30 -2.55 23.44
CA GLN A 534 -9.01 -2.09 23.96
C GLN A 534 -9.10 -1.87 25.46
N LEU A 535 -8.16 -2.46 26.21
CA LEU A 535 -8.03 -2.21 27.64
C LEU A 535 -7.39 -0.82 27.84
N ASN A 536 -8.01 0.02 28.66
CA ASN A 536 -7.49 1.35 29.03
C ASN A 536 -7.20 2.29 27.85
N ALA A 537 -7.87 2.12 26.71
CA ALA A 537 -7.71 3.06 25.59
C ALA A 537 -8.21 4.46 25.96
N PRO A 538 -7.53 5.52 25.50
CA PRO A 538 -8.07 6.86 25.59
C PRO A 538 -9.36 6.94 24.77
N LEU A 539 -10.37 7.60 25.33
CA LEU A 539 -11.64 7.85 24.67
C LEU A 539 -11.65 9.28 24.12
N LEU A 540 -12.45 9.50 23.07
CA LEU A 540 -12.70 10.85 22.60
C LEU A 540 -13.39 11.65 23.72
N GLY A 541 -12.93 12.87 23.94
CA GLY A 541 -13.64 13.81 24.82
C GLY A 541 -15.04 14.12 24.27
N MET A 542 -15.98 14.39 25.17
CA MET A 542 -17.31 14.87 24.81
C MET A 542 -17.36 16.39 24.96
N ILE A 543 -17.78 17.10 23.91
CA ILE A 543 -17.96 18.54 23.94
C ILE A 543 -19.41 18.84 24.36
N ASN A 544 -19.62 19.25 25.61
CA ASN A 544 -20.92 19.71 26.07
C ASN A 544 -21.16 21.15 25.59
N GLU A 545 -22.33 21.44 25.00
CA GLU A 545 -22.66 22.78 24.45
C GLU A 545 -22.79 23.89 25.51
N GLU A 546 -22.74 23.56 26.82
CA GLU A 546 -22.97 24.53 27.91
C GLU A 546 -21.75 25.33 28.40
N ASN A 547 -20.52 25.00 28.00
CA ASN A 547 -19.35 25.80 28.38
C ASN A 547 -18.98 26.77 27.25
N LEU A 548 -19.65 27.93 27.29
CA LEU A 548 -19.36 29.15 26.54
C LEU A 548 -18.15 29.89 27.10
#